data_AF-A0A497NX89-F1
#
_entry.id   AF-A0A497NX89-F1
#
_cell.length_a   1.000
_cell.length_b   1.000
_cell.length_c   1.000
_cell.angle_alpha   90.00
_cell.angle_beta   90.00
_cell.angle_gamma   90.00
#
_symmetry.space_group_name_H-M   'P 1'
#
loop_
_entity.id
_entity.type
_entity.pdbx_description
1 polymer ?
#
loop_
_entity_poly.entity_id
_entity_poly.type
_entity_poly.pdbx_seq_one_letter_code
_entity_poly.pdbx_strand_id
1 'polypeptide(L)'
;MEVNLLSFLLSVVFVSLSGVMMPGPVFAVTVAKGYRSKVAGVLIALGHGAIEFPLMFLIYFGFTQFFTSTVRRIIGFIGGLILLYMGL
;
A
#
# COMPACT_ATOMS: atom_id res chain seq x y z
N MET A 1 1.03 12.81 26.37
CA MET A 1 -0.34 13.09 25.89
C MET A 1 -1.04 11.73 25.91
N GLU A 2 -1.83 11.45 26.95
CA GLU A 2 -2.57 10.18 27.05
C GLU A 2 -3.53 10.08 25.87
N VAL A 3 -3.33 9.09 25.01
CA VAL A 3 -4.22 8.85 23.87
C VAL A 3 -5.46 8.17 24.45
N ASN A 4 -6.55 8.90 24.57
CA ASN A 4 -7.84 8.34 24.99
C ASN A 4 -8.27 7.27 23.96
N LEU A 5 -8.82 6.15 24.43
CA LEU A 5 -9.28 5.05 23.55
C LEU A 5 -10.19 5.56 22.42
N LEU A 6 -11.03 6.55 22.70
CA LEU A 6 -11.90 7.15 21.69
C LEU A 6 -11.12 7.88 20.59
N SER A 7 -10.07 8.65 20.94
CA SER A 7 -9.25 9.35 19.95
C SER A 7 -8.38 8.39 19.15
N PHE A 8 -7.93 7.30 19.77
CA PHE A 8 -7.26 6.21 19.05
C PHE A 8 -8.19 5.56 18.02
N LEU A 9 -9.39 5.14 18.42
CA LEU A 9 -10.35 4.49 17.52
C LEU A 9 -10.77 5.41 16.37
N LEU A 10 -11.02 6.70 16.64
CA LEU A 10 -11.29 7.68 15.60
C LEU A 10 -10.11 7.79 14.62
N SER A 11 -8.87 7.85 15.11
CA SER A 11 -7.67 7.88 14.26
C SER A 11 -7.58 6.64 13.36
N VAL A 12 -7.80 5.45 13.92
CA VAL A 12 -7.80 4.19 13.13
C VAL A 12 -8.85 4.24 12.03
N VAL A 13 -10.05 4.74 12.32
CA VAL A 13 -11.13 4.88 11.33
C VAL A 13 -10.73 5.84 10.21
N PHE A 14 -10.22 7.04 10.54
CA PHE A 14 -9.82 8.02 9.52
C PHE A 14 -8.62 7.56 8.68
N VAL A 15 -7.61 6.96 9.31
CA VAL A 15 -6.43 6.42 8.60
C VAL A 15 -6.80 5.24 7.71
N SER A 16 -7.71 4.37 8.16
CA SER A 16 -8.17 3.25 7.33
C SER A 16 -9.06 3.73 6.18
N LEU A 17 -9.96 4.69 6.43
CA LEU A 17 -10.81 5.30 5.41
C LEU A 17 -9.99 5.99 4.32
N SER A 18 -8.93 6.72 4.67
CA SER A 18 -8.08 7.37 3.67
C SER A 18 -7.40 6.35 2.75
N GLY A 19 -7.00 5.19 3.29
CA GLY A 19 -6.45 4.09 2.50
C GLY A 19 -7.46 3.48 1.53
N VAL A 20 -8.70 3.25 1.97
CA VAL A 20 -9.77 2.67 1.13
C VAL A 20 -10.25 3.66 0.05
N MET A 21 -10.30 4.96 0.37
CA MET A 21 -10.79 6.00 -0.54
C MET A 21 -9.76 6.44 -1.59
N MET A 22 -8.51 5.98 -1.52
CA MET A 22 -7.51 6.20 -2.56
C MET A 22 -7.42 4.94 -3.45
N PRO A 23 -8.35 4.72 -4.41
CA PRO A 23 -8.33 3.53 -5.25
C PRO A 23 -7.06 3.53 -6.09
N GLY A 24 -6.09 2.71 -5.68
CA GLY A 24 -4.82 2.57 -6.38
C GLY A 24 -4.89 1.62 -7.58
N PRO A 25 -3.76 1.43 -8.28
CA PRO A 25 -3.70 0.56 -9.46
C PRO A 25 -4.12 -0.89 -9.19
N VAL A 26 -3.80 -1.43 -8.01
CA VAL A 26 -4.19 -2.80 -7.60
C VAL A 26 -5.71 -2.93 -7.51
N PHE A 27 -6.40 -1.92 -6.99
CA PHE A 27 -7.87 -1.90 -6.94
C PHE A 27 -8.45 -1.83 -8.35
N ALA A 28 -7.97 -0.92 -9.19
CA ALA A 28 -8.43 -0.76 -10.57
C ALA A 28 -8.28 -2.07 -11.38
N VAL A 29 -7.12 -2.72 -11.30
CA VAL A 29 -6.85 -4.00 -11.97
C VAL A 29 -7.72 -5.12 -11.40
N THR A 30 -7.94 -5.15 -10.09
CA THR A 30 -8.80 -6.16 -9.44
C THR A 30 -10.25 -6.03 -9.88
N VAL A 31 -10.79 -4.81 -9.96
CA VAL A 31 -12.14 -4.57 -10.50
C VAL A 31 -12.22 -4.99 -11.96
N ALA A 32 -11.30 -4.52 -12.80
CA ALA A 32 -11.27 -4.84 -14.23
C ALA A 32 -11.19 -6.36 -14.49
N LYS A 33 -10.35 -7.07 -13.74
CA LYS A 33 -10.19 -8.53 -13.89
C LYS A 33 -11.29 -9.32 -13.20
N GLY A 34 -11.90 -8.78 -12.15
CA GLY A 34 -13.04 -9.36 -11.43
C GLY A 34 -14.25 -9.59 -12.33
N TYR A 35 -14.49 -8.71 -13.31
CA TYR A 35 -15.54 -8.92 -14.33
C TYR A 35 -15.33 -10.19 -15.17
N ARG A 36 -14.08 -10.64 -15.34
CA ARG A 36 -13.75 -11.83 -16.15
C ARG A 36 -13.60 -13.09 -15.30
N SER A 37 -13.24 -12.97 -14.02
CA SER A 37 -13.04 -14.12 -13.14
C SER A 37 -13.32 -13.76 -11.69
N LYS A 38 -14.20 -14.56 -11.06
CA LYS A 38 -14.58 -14.40 -9.64
C LYS A 38 -13.40 -14.58 -8.68
N VAL A 39 -12.36 -15.33 -9.08
CA VAL A 39 -11.17 -15.58 -8.25
C VAL A 39 -10.02 -14.59 -8.50
N ALA A 40 -10.20 -13.63 -9.42
CA ALA A 40 -9.15 -12.68 -9.77
C ALA A 40 -8.65 -11.87 -8.56
N GLY A 41 -9.54 -11.45 -7.67
CA GLY A 41 -9.17 -10.70 -6.47
C GLY A 41 -8.28 -11.51 -5.52
N VAL A 42 -8.60 -12.79 -5.30
CA VAL A 42 -7.78 -13.68 -4.45
C VAL A 42 -6.39 -13.86 -5.04
N LEU A 43 -6.30 -14.11 -6.34
CA LEU A 43 -5.02 -14.29 -7.02
C LEU A 43 -4.16 -13.03 -6.99
N ILE A 44 -4.75 -11.85 -7.21
CA ILE A 44 -4.04 -10.57 -7.15
C ILE A 44 -3.57 -10.28 -5.72
N ALA A 45 -4.42 -10.53 -4.71
CA ALA A 45 -4.05 -10.33 -3.31
C ALA A 45 -2.91 -11.25 -2.88
N LEU A 46 -2.94 -12.53 -3.27
CA LEU A 46 -1.87 -13.48 -2.99
C LEU A 46 -0.56 -13.08 -3.68
N GLY A 47 -0.62 -12.67 -4.95
CA GLY A 47 0.55 -12.20 -5.70
C GLY A 47 1.15 -10.92 -5.11
N HIS A 48 0.31 -9.97 -4.70
CA HIS A 48 0.74 -8.73 -4.05
C HIS A 48 1.41 -9.02 -2.70
N GLY A 49 0.73 -9.79 -1.84
CA GLY A 49 1.25 -10.18 -0.53
C GLY A 49 2.55 -10.98 -0.63
N ALA A 50 2.71 -11.83 -1.65
CA ALA A 50 3.93 -12.61 -1.85
C ALA A 50 5.20 -11.74 -2.00
N ILE A 51 5.06 -10.49 -2.47
CA ILE A 51 6.18 -9.54 -2.57
C ILE A 51 6.24 -8.63 -1.33
N GLU A 52 5.09 -8.18 -0.84
CA GLU A 52 5.02 -7.24 0.28
C GLU A 52 5.45 -7.87 1.61
N PHE A 53 5.00 -9.09 1.92
CA PHE A 53 5.35 -9.74 3.19
C PHE A 53 6.86 -9.95 3.36
N PRO A 54 7.61 -10.52 2.39
CA PRO A 54 9.07 -10.61 2.50
C PRO A 54 9.73 -9.24 2.68
N LEU A 55 9.27 -8.21 1.98
CA LEU A 55 9.80 -6.86 2.10
C LEU A 55 9.57 -6.29 3.50
N MET A 56 8.38 -6.48 4.08
CA MET A 56 8.06 -6.10 5.46
C MET A 56 9.00 -6.79 6.45
N PHE A 57 9.23 -8.10 6.31
CA PHE A 57 10.19 -8.84 7.13
C PHE A 57 11.59 -8.26 7.00
N LEU A 58 12.05 -7.97 5.77
CA LEU A 58 13.37 -7.39 5.53
C LEU A 58 13.52 -6.04 6.25
N ILE A 59 12.54 -5.15 6.10
CA ILE A 59 12.50 -3.85 6.78
C ILE A 59 12.54 -4.05 8.29
N TYR A 60 11.71 -4.95 8.83
CA TYR A 60 11.63 -5.24 10.26
C TYR A 60 12.97 -5.71 10.85
N PHE A 61 13.70 -6.59 10.15
CA PHE A 61 15.00 -7.12 10.60
C PHE A 61 16.19 -6.16 10.39
N GLY A 62 15.95 -4.89 10.04
CA GLY A 62 16.99 -3.86 10.00
C GLY A 62 17.40 -3.40 8.61
N PHE A 63 16.63 -3.73 7.57
CA PHE A 63 16.84 -3.14 6.24
C PHE A 63 16.47 -1.64 6.20
N THR A 64 15.89 -1.10 7.28
CA THR A 64 15.60 0.34 7.48
C THR A 64 16.84 1.24 7.30
N GLN A 65 18.04 0.76 7.63
CA GLN A 65 19.29 1.53 7.49
C GLN A 65 19.60 1.95 6.03
N PHE A 66 19.09 1.21 5.04
CA PHE A 66 19.24 1.54 3.63
C PHE A 66 18.27 2.66 3.17
N PHE A 67 17.20 2.91 3.92
CA PHE A 67 16.20 3.94 3.60
C PHE A 67 16.61 5.32 4.13
N THR A 68 17.78 5.80 3.67
CA THR A 68 18.22 7.18 3.94
C THR A 68 17.25 8.21 3.35
N SER A 69 17.35 9.47 3.79
CA SER A 69 16.50 10.57 3.30
C SER A 69 16.53 10.70 1.77
N THR A 70 17.70 10.53 1.16
CA THR A 70 17.90 10.55 -0.29
C THR A 70 17.20 9.36 -0.96
N VAL A 71 17.40 8.14 -0.45
CA VAL A 71 16.81 6.92 -1.01
C VAL A 71 15.28 6.98 -0.96
N ARG A 72 14.70 7.40 0.17
CA ARG A 72 13.25 7.60 0.31
C ARG A 72 12.71 8.63 -0.68
N ARG A 73 13.44 9.72 -0.91
CA ARG A 73 13.03 10.77 -1.85
C ARG A 73 13.05 10.24 -3.30
N ILE A 74 14.06 9.46 -3.67
CA ILE A 74 14.17 8.83 -4.99
C ILE A 74 13.03 7.82 -5.19
N ILE A 75 12.83 6.91 -4.23
CA ILE A 75 11.75 5.91 -4.29
C ILE A 75 10.39 6.59 -4.40
N GLY A 76 10.14 7.63 -3.58
CA GLY A 76 8.89 8.38 -3.62
C GLY A 76 8.67 9.11 -4.94
N PHE A 77 9.72 9.71 -5.51
CA PHE A 77 9.65 10.39 -6.81
C PHE A 77 9.40 9.42 -7.96
N ILE A 78 10.17 8.33 -8.05
CA ILE A 78 9.99 7.30 -9.09
C ILE A 78 8.62 6.65 -8.95
N GLY A 79 8.22 6.28 -7.73
CA GLY A 79 6.90 5.71 -7.46
C GLY A 79 5.77 6.65 -7.88
N GLY A 80 5.89 7.95 -7.56
CA GLY A 80 4.93 8.97 -8.00
C GLY A 80 4.84 9.09 -9.52
N LEU A 81 5.96 9.08 -10.24
CA LEU A 81 5.97 9.11 -11.71
C LEU A 81 5.30 7.87 -12.32
N ILE A 82 5.55 6.69 -11.75
CA ILE A 82 4.91 5.44 -12.21
C ILE A 82 3.40 5.51 -11.98
N LEU A 83 2.96 6.02 -10.83
CA LEU A 83 1.53 6.19 -10.55
C LEU A 83 0.86 7.17 -11.52
N LEU A 84 1.52 8.29 -11.84
CA LEU A 84 1.04 9.22 -12.87
C LEU A 84 0.93 8.54 -14.24
N TYR A 85 1.95 7.77 -14.63
CA TYR A 85 1.93 7.02 -15.89
C TYR A 85 0.80 5.98 -15.94
N MET A 86 0.50 5.30 -14.83
CA MET A 86 -0.61 4.34 -14.78
C MET A 86 -1.99 5.01 -14.82
N GLY A 87 -2.09 6.28 -14.42
CA GLY A 87 -3.33 7.04 -14.41
C GLY A 87 -3.63 7.80 -15.70
N LEU A 88 -2.66 7.90 -16.62
CA LEU A 88 -2.72 8.63 -17.89
C LEU A 88 -3.00 7.67 -19.05
#